data_AF-A0A3P1URZ7-F1
#
_entry.id   AF-A0A3P1URZ7-F1
#
_cell.length_a   1.000
_cell.length_b   1.000
_cell.length_c   1.000
_cell.angle_alpha   90.00
_cell.angle_beta   90.00
_cell.angle_gamma   90.00
#
_symmetry.space_group_name_H-M   'P 1'
#
loop_
_entity.id
_entity.type
_entity.pdbx_description
1 polymer ?
#
loop_
_entity_poly.entity_id
_entity_poly.type
_entity_poly.pdbx_seq_one_letter_code
_entity_poly.pdbx_strand_id
1 'polypeptide(L)'
;MSFNILFLKLFSIILIFLAFNFTHKTVFVQNYFFITSTNYNYIEEFPTQKKILSFLTRTLFIICASLILSYIFDYKIIYLGALVSTFLIIWPPIVYLNLLKFPFTTKKIIILFRYFLYMLNTYLLVYFSDNFLKKSLQGENIYILDNSAVALIINLFFLSFPTILDKIISKLYYSNYNMSINIFEEEVHLTIEKISFIQYYLLSLYKFEILKFSKKNNINPCLIFYLLCIENLNRGGKIYRKLEKIYCCFFYERAIKKDISVGISQIKISNIANILRQSPIMFKKNLFKPSFSINVMTLIIKKIFNEYDDCSDYFNGDIFSYIASNYNGNYEIIDVKIYSAVLRSLMKNKTLKYKKINYDEEFYVY
;
A
#
# COMPACT_ATOMS: atom_id res chain seq x y z
N MET A 1 21.38 18.94 36.51
CA MET A 1 20.07 19.46 36.03
C MET A 1 20.02 19.63 34.51
N SER A 2 21.08 20.12 33.86
CA SER A 2 21.17 20.28 32.39
C SER A 2 21.07 18.98 31.59
N PHE A 3 21.65 17.88 32.06
CA PHE A 3 21.63 16.59 31.38
C PHE A 3 20.21 16.01 31.25
N ASN A 4 19.41 16.08 32.31
CA ASN A 4 18.01 15.61 32.29
C ASN A 4 17.15 16.41 31.31
N ILE A 5 17.38 17.72 31.21
CA ILE A 5 16.65 18.60 30.29
C ILE A 5 17.05 18.29 28.83
N LEU A 6 18.34 18.10 28.55
CA LEU A 6 18.80 17.73 27.21
C LEU A 6 18.24 16.36 26.79
N PHE A 7 18.27 15.38 27.70
CA PHE A 7 17.73 14.05 27.46
C PHE A 7 16.22 14.08 27.20
N LEU A 8 15.45 14.83 27.99
CA LEU A 8 14.01 15.03 27.77
C LEU A 8 13.72 15.67 26.41
N LYS A 9 14.49 16.70 26.01
CA LYS A 9 14.37 17.34 24.70
C LYS A 9 14.63 16.34 23.57
N LEU A 10 15.70 15.56 23.67
CA LEU A 10 16.06 14.54 22.69
C LEU A 10 14.99 13.45 22.58
N PHE A 11 14.55 12.93 23.72
CA PHE A 11 13.52 11.89 23.80
C PHE A 11 12.20 12.36 23.19
N SER A 12 11.79 13.61 23.44
CA SER A 12 10.59 14.21 22.84
C SER A 12 10.69 14.28 21.32
N ILE A 13 11.85 14.71 20.79
CA ILE A 13 12.09 14.76 19.34
C ILE A 13 12.03 13.36 18.72
N ILE A 14 12.67 12.37 19.35
CA ILE A 14 12.65 10.97 18.89
C ILE A 14 11.21 10.46 18.85
N LEU A 15 10.42 10.68 19.90
CA LEU A 15 9.01 10.29 19.95
C LEU A 15 8.20 10.94 18.84
N ILE A 16 8.42 12.22 18.56
CA ILE A 16 7.70 12.95 17.51
C ILE A 16 8.06 12.38 16.13
N PHE A 17 9.34 12.16 15.82
CA PHE A 17 9.74 11.54 14.55
C PHE A 17 9.23 10.10 14.43
N LEU A 18 9.23 9.31 15.51
CA LEU A 18 8.67 7.96 15.51
C LEU A 18 7.14 7.98 15.34
N ALA A 19 6.43 8.90 15.98
CA ALA A 19 4.99 9.08 15.85
C ALA A 19 4.61 9.53 14.43
N PHE A 20 5.39 10.42 13.79
CA PHE A 20 5.21 10.78 12.38
C PHE A 20 5.45 9.58 11.46
N ASN A 21 6.44 8.75 11.75
CA ASN A 21 6.65 7.51 11.00
C ASN A 21 5.52 6.49 11.24
N PHE A 22 4.99 6.38 12.45
CA PHE A 22 3.88 5.48 12.77
C PHE A 22 2.55 5.96 12.17
N THR A 23 2.29 7.27 12.22
CA THR A 23 1.14 7.87 11.51
C THR A 23 1.29 7.66 10.01
N HIS A 24 2.47 7.82 9.43
CA HIS A 24 2.70 7.44 8.03
C HIS A 24 2.41 5.95 7.76
N LYS A 25 2.82 5.02 8.65
CA LYS A 25 2.49 3.57 8.58
C LYS A 25 1.00 3.23 8.69
N THR A 26 0.22 4.03 9.41
CA THR A 26 -1.21 3.77 9.66
C THR A 26 -2.12 4.48 8.66
N VAL A 27 -1.68 5.63 8.16
CA VAL A 27 -2.38 6.50 7.19
C VAL A 27 -2.14 6.01 5.76
N PHE A 28 -0.92 5.53 5.46
CA PHE A 28 -0.51 4.99 4.17
C PHE A 28 -0.26 3.47 4.29
N VAL A 29 -0.71 2.67 3.33
CA VAL A 29 -0.63 1.19 3.32
C VAL A 29 0.78 0.69 3.69
N GLN A 30 0.87 -0.43 4.45
CA GLN A 30 2.14 -1.10 4.85
C GLN A 30 3.15 -1.26 3.71
N ASN A 31 2.62 -1.40 2.50
CA ASN A 31 3.30 -1.60 1.22
C ASN A 31 4.13 -0.38 0.75
N TYR A 32 3.97 0.79 1.37
CA TYR A 32 4.69 2.01 1.00
C TYR A 32 6.06 2.17 1.70
N PHE A 33 6.41 1.34 2.68
CA PHE A 33 7.68 1.46 3.39
C PHE A 33 8.79 0.61 2.78
N PHE A 34 9.31 1.05 1.64
CA PHE A 34 10.43 0.42 0.92
C PHE A 34 11.71 0.21 1.76
N ILE A 35 11.92 1.02 2.80
CA ILE A 35 13.14 0.98 3.63
C ILE A 35 12.98 0.09 4.86
N THR A 36 11.75 -0.19 5.31
CA THR A 36 11.51 -1.13 6.42
C THR A 36 10.83 -2.42 5.98
N SER A 37 10.61 -2.61 4.68
CA SER A 37 10.03 -3.85 4.16
C SER A 37 11.02 -4.98 4.36
N THR A 38 10.62 -5.95 5.18
CA THR A 38 11.34 -7.21 5.40
C THR A 38 11.30 -8.11 4.16
N ASN A 39 10.39 -7.86 3.22
CA ASN A 39 10.32 -8.56 1.93
C ASN A 39 11.17 -7.88 0.86
N TYR A 40 12.29 -8.54 0.53
CA TYR A 40 13.19 -8.21 -0.57
C TYR A 40 12.47 -8.11 -1.93
N ASN A 41 11.44 -8.95 -2.16
CA ASN A 41 10.70 -9.01 -3.43
C ASN A 41 9.73 -7.83 -3.62
N TYR A 42 9.22 -7.29 -2.50
CA TYR A 42 8.29 -6.15 -2.48
C TYR A 42 8.95 -4.85 -2.93
N ILE A 43 10.27 -4.75 -2.78
CA ILE A 43 11.10 -3.62 -3.15
C ILE A 43 11.23 -3.54 -4.68
N GLU A 44 11.34 -4.67 -5.38
CA GLU A 44 11.62 -4.68 -6.82
C GLU A 44 10.34 -4.50 -7.66
N GLU A 45 9.23 -5.13 -7.27
CA GLU A 45 7.96 -5.15 -8.03
C GLU A 45 7.03 -3.95 -7.78
N PHE A 46 7.31 -3.11 -6.79
CA PHE A 46 6.41 -2.01 -6.47
C PHE A 46 6.32 -0.99 -7.63
N PRO A 47 5.12 -0.59 -8.06
CA PRO A 47 4.95 0.35 -9.17
C PRO A 47 5.76 1.63 -8.91
N THR A 48 6.57 2.05 -9.88
CA THR A 48 7.45 3.23 -9.77
C THR A 48 6.71 4.49 -9.31
N GLN A 49 5.48 4.68 -9.76
CA GLN A 49 4.61 5.78 -9.34
C GLN A 49 4.27 5.73 -7.83
N LYS A 50 4.05 4.52 -7.29
CA LYS A 50 3.75 4.30 -5.87
C LYS A 50 5.00 4.46 -4.99
N LYS A 51 6.18 4.07 -5.49
CA LYS A 51 7.49 4.34 -4.84
C LYS A 51 7.73 5.85 -4.70
N ILE A 52 7.52 6.60 -5.78
CA ILE A 52 7.65 8.06 -5.79
C ILE A 52 6.68 8.72 -4.81
N LEU A 53 5.41 8.29 -4.79
CA LEU A 53 4.41 8.85 -3.87
C LEU A 53 4.77 8.60 -2.40
N SER A 54 5.25 7.40 -2.06
CA SER A 54 5.70 7.11 -0.70
C SER A 54 6.89 7.98 -0.29
N PHE A 55 7.87 8.10 -1.17
CA PHE A 55 9.02 8.95 -0.91
C PHE A 55 8.61 10.42 -0.73
N LEU A 56 7.74 10.96 -1.60
CA LEU A 56 7.23 12.33 -1.52
C LEU A 56 6.45 12.58 -0.23
N THR A 57 5.60 11.63 0.18
CA THR A 57 4.87 11.77 1.45
C THR A 57 5.83 11.76 2.64
N ARG A 58 6.82 10.87 2.67
CA ARG A 58 7.81 10.83 3.76
C ARG A 58 8.65 12.10 3.83
N THR A 59 9.11 12.61 2.69
CA THR A 59 9.87 13.87 2.65
C THR A 59 9.05 15.03 3.17
N LEU A 60 7.78 15.14 2.78
CA LEU A 60 6.86 16.13 3.35
C LEU A 60 6.73 15.99 4.87
N PHE A 61 6.58 14.78 5.41
CA PHE A 61 6.53 14.57 6.86
C PHE A 61 7.81 15.00 7.58
N ILE A 62 8.98 14.66 7.04
CA ILE A 62 10.27 15.06 7.62
C ILE A 62 10.38 16.58 7.64
N ILE A 63 10.02 17.27 6.55
CA ILE A 63 10.04 18.72 6.44
C ILE A 63 9.05 19.36 7.43
N CYS A 64 7.80 18.88 7.49
CA CYS A 64 6.81 19.40 8.43
C CYS A 64 7.26 19.21 9.89
N ALA A 65 7.78 18.03 10.23
CA ALA A 65 8.27 17.72 11.57
C ALA A 65 9.47 18.61 11.93
N SER A 66 10.44 18.78 11.04
CA SER A 66 11.60 19.66 11.28
C SER A 66 11.19 21.11 11.46
N LEU A 67 10.26 21.62 10.65
CA LEU A 67 9.74 22.98 10.79
C LEU A 67 9.03 23.19 12.13
N ILE A 68 8.09 22.31 12.51
CA ILE A 68 7.37 22.42 13.78
C ILE A 68 8.34 22.36 14.96
N LEU A 69 9.24 21.37 14.98
CA LEU A 69 10.22 21.20 16.04
C LEU A 69 11.16 22.40 16.14
N SER A 70 11.47 23.04 15.02
CA SER A 70 12.37 24.18 15.00
C SER A 70 11.84 25.46 15.64
N TYR A 71 10.54 25.54 15.91
CA TYR A 71 9.96 26.61 16.70
C TYR A 71 10.12 26.37 18.20
N ILE A 72 10.46 25.14 18.61
CA ILE A 72 10.45 24.68 20.01
C ILE A 72 11.85 24.30 20.50
N PHE A 73 12.69 23.75 19.64
CA PHE A 73 13.99 23.17 20.00
C PHE A 73 15.14 23.70 19.14
N ASP A 74 16.35 23.65 19.70
CA ASP A 74 17.58 23.93 18.97
C ASP A 74 17.84 22.91 17.86
N TYR A 75 18.26 23.38 16.71
CA TYR A 75 18.50 22.56 15.52
C TYR A 75 19.51 21.45 15.71
N LYS A 76 20.55 21.66 16.51
CA LYS A 76 21.53 20.62 16.83
C LYS A 76 20.86 19.38 17.45
N ILE A 77 19.88 19.60 18.32
CA ILE A 77 19.12 18.52 18.97
C ILE A 77 18.15 17.88 17.99
N ILE A 78 17.56 18.66 17.08
CA ILE A 78 16.68 18.15 16.00
C ILE A 78 17.46 17.25 15.04
N TYR A 79 18.68 17.64 14.62
CA TYR A 79 19.54 16.82 13.77
C TYR A 79 19.88 15.48 14.42
N LEU A 80 20.27 15.50 15.69
CA LEU A 80 20.62 14.29 16.43
C LEU A 80 19.39 13.40 16.64
N GLY A 81 18.24 13.99 17.00
CA GLY A 81 16.99 13.26 17.16
C GLY A 81 16.48 12.64 15.85
N ALA A 82 16.63 13.34 14.72
CA ALA A 82 16.30 12.80 13.40
C ALA A 82 17.18 11.59 13.06
N LEU A 83 18.50 11.68 13.25
CA LEU A 83 19.42 10.56 13.02
C LEU A 83 19.08 9.35 13.91
N VAL A 84 18.94 9.56 15.21
CA VAL A 84 18.61 8.48 16.17
C VAL A 84 17.26 7.84 15.82
N SER A 85 16.25 8.65 15.45
CA SER A 85 14.95 8.11 15.04
C SER A 85 15.04 7.26 13.77
N THR A 86 15.80 7.70 12.75
CA THR A 86 16.00 6.91 11.53
C THR A 86 16.77 5.63 11.79
N PHE A 87 17.77 5.66 12.67
CA PHE A 87 18.49 4.46 13.08
C PHE A 87 17.55 3.45 13.76
N LEU A 88 16.72 3.89 14.72
CA LEU A 88 15.74 3.04 15.40
C LEU A 88 14.71 2.41 14.46
N ILE A 89 14.41 3.08 13.34
CA ILE A 89 13.49 2.57 12.31
C ILE A 89 14.14 1.46 11.47
N ILE A 90 15.42 1.60 11.16
CA ILE A 90 16.17 0.67 10.30
C ILE A 90 16.74 -0.51 11.08
N TRP A 91 16.99 -0.34 12.38
CA TRP A 91 17.63 -1.35 13.22
C TRP A 91 16.89 -2.70 13.24
N PRO A 92 15.55 -2.77 13.43
CA PRO A 92 14.84 -4.04 13.41
C PRO A 92 14.98 -4.82 12.08
N PRO A 93 14.85 -4.20 10.89
CA PRO A 93 15.19 -4.84 9.62
C PRO A 93 16.62 -5.39 9.51
N ILE A 94 17.62 -4.66 10.01
CA ILE A 94 19.03 -5.11 9.98
C ILE A 94 19.20 -6.41 10.77
N VAL A 95 18.59 -6.46 11.96
CA VAL A 95 18.61 -7.63 12.84
C VAL A 95 17.83 -8.79 12.22
N TYR A 96 16.61 -8.55 11.77
CA TYR A 96 15.73 -9.55 11.17
C TYR A 96 16.35 -10.23 9.94
N LEU A 97 16.93 -9.44 9.03
CA LEU A 97 17.55 -9.95 7.80
C LEU A 97 18.98 -10.47 8.01
N ASN A 98 19.49 -10.47 9.25
CA ASN A 98 20.86 -10.89 9.58
C ASN A 98 21.92 -10.23 8.68
N LEU A 99 21.74 -8.94 8.34
CA LEU A 99 22.58 -8.25 7.34
C LEU A 99 24.04 -8.12 7.76
N LEU A 100 24.30 -8.10 9.07
CA LEU A 100 25.64 -8.01 9.66
C LEU A 100 26.28 -9.39 9.89
N LYS A 101 25.55 -10.49 9.67
CA LYS A 101 26.05 -11.85 9.88
C LYS A 101 26.86 -12.32 8.67
N PHE A 102 28.07 -12.83 8.90
CA PHE A 102 28.93 -13.38 7.87
C PHE A 102 28.31 -14.67 7.24
N PRO A 103 28.49 -14.94 5.94
CA PRO A 103 29.22 -14.15 4.94
C PRO A 103 28.45 -12.92 4.43
N PHE A 104 29.20 -11.87 4.13
CA PHE A 104 28.69 -10.66 3.48
C PHE A 104 28.54 -10.92 1.99
N THR A 105 27.30 -11.15 1.56
CA THR A 105 26.96 -11.21 0.15
C THR A 105 26.84 -9.78 -0.41
N THR A 106 27.05 -9.61 -1.71
CA THR A 106 26.85 -8.34 -2.43
C THR A 106 25.48 -7.73 -2.13
N LYS A 107 24.43 -8.57 -2.02
CA LYS A 107 23.07 -8.17 -1.65
C LYS A 107 22.97 -7.54 -0.26
N LYS A 108 23.61 -8.13 0.76
CA LYS A 108 23.62 -7.57 2.13
C LYS A 108 24.28 -6.20 2.17
N ILE A 109 25.38 -6.04 1.44
CA ILE A 109 26.13 -4.77 1.33
C ILE A 109 25.24 -3.69 0.70
N ILE A 110 24.50 -4.02 -0.37
CA ILE A 110 23.60 -3.08 -1.04
C ILE A 110 22.47 -2.61 -0.11
N ILE A 111 21.89 -3.51 0.68
CA ILE A 111 20.81 -3.15 1.61
C ILE A 111 21.35 -2.23 2.72
N LEU A 112 22.51 -2.56 3.29
CA LEU A 112 23.17 -1.70 4.26
C LEU A 112 23.50 -0.32 3.67
N PHE A 113 23.93 -0.25 2.41
CA PHE A 113 24.18 1.01 1.72
C PHE A 113 22.89 1.83 1.51
N ARG A 114 21.77 1.19 1.16
CA ARG A 114 20.45 1.86 1.06
C ARG A 114 20.01 2.44 2.41
N TYR A 115 20.24 1.71 3.49
CA TYR A 115 19.97 2.17 4.85
C TYR A 115 20.82 3.36 5.25
N PHE A 116 22.11 3.33 4.89
CA PHE A 116 22.98 4.48 5.07
C PHE A 116 22.50 5.70 4.27
N LEU A 117 22.18 5.53 2.98
CA LEU A 117 21.63 6.60 2.15
C LEU A 117 20.32 7.16 2.71
N TYR A 118 19.48 6.34 3.31
CA TYR A 118 18.26 6.82 3.96
C TYR A 118 18.54 7.73 5.16
N MET A 119 19.46 7.34 6.04
CA MET A 119 19.86 8.19 7.17
C MET A 119 20.46 9.51 6.68
N LEU A 120 21.35 9.44 5.68
CA LEU A 120 21.97 10.62 5.07
C LEU A 120 20.92 11.56 4.45
N ASN A 121 19.96 11.02 3.69
CA ASN A 121 18.89 11.80 3.09
C ASN A 121 18.03 12.49 4.16
N THR A 122 17.70 11.80 5.25
CA THR A 122 16.90 12.40 6.33
C THR A 122 17.64 13.53 7.01
N TYR A 123 18.93 13.34 7.30
CA TYR A 123 19.79 14.40 7.83
C TYR A 123 19.84 15.63 6.90
N LEU A 124 20.09 15.41 5.61
CA LEU A 124 20.14 16.48 4.61
C LEU A 124 18.80 17.23 4.51
N LEU A 125 17.67 16.52 4.53
CA LEU A 125 16.34 17.15 4.49
C LEU A 125 16.07 18.05 5.69
N VAL A 126 16.44 17.61 6.90
CA VAL A 126 16.31 18.44 8.11
C VAL A 126 17.23 19.66 8.00
N TYR A 127 18.46 19.48 7.50
CA TYR A 127 19.42 20.57 7.28
C TYR A 127 18.90 21.61 6.26
N PHE A 128 18.36 21.16 5.13
CA PHE A 128 17.80 22.04 4.11
C PHE A 128 16.52 22.74 4.60
N SER A 129 15.68 22.03 5.35
CA SER A 129 14.47 22.61 5.94
C SER A 129 14.80 23.74 6.92
N ASP A 130 15.85 23.57 7.72
CA ASP A 130 16.32 24.58 8.67
C ASP A 130 16.94 25.77 7.94
N ASN A 131 18.07 25.53 7.26
CA ASN A 131 18.93 26.61 6.80
C ASN A 131 18.40 27.36 5.57
N PHE A 132 17.41 26.80 4.88
CA PHE A 132 16.88 27.37 3.66
C PHE A 132 15.37 27.57 3.74
N LEU A 133 14.59 26.52 4.02
CA LEU A 133 13.13 26.64 3.93
C LEU A 133 12.55 27.55 5.01
N LYS A 134 12.99 27.41 6.27
CA LYS A 134 12.55 28.32 7.35
C LYS A 134 13.00 29.76 7.12
N LYS A 135 14.28 29.97 6.79
CA LYS A 135 14.80 31.32 6.51
C LYS A 135 14.03 32.01 5.38
N SER A 136 13.69 31.26 4.33
CA SER A 136 12.82 31.74 3.24
C SER A 136 11.43 32.13 3.73
N LEU A 137 10.80 31.30 4.58
CA LEU A 137 9.48 31.61 5.18
C LEU A 137 9.52 32.82 6.11
N GLN A 138 10.66 33.10 6.72
CA GLN A 138 10.88 34.27 7.59
C GLN A 138 11.23 35.54 6.80
N GLY A 139 11.34 35.45 5.46
CA GLY A 139 11.69 36.59 4.61
C GLY A 139 13.17 36.96 4.65
N GLU A 140 14.04 36.09 5.19
CA GLU A 140 15.48 36.31 5.21
C GLU A 140 16.07 36.06 3.82
N ASN A 141 16.97 36.94 3.37
CA ASN A 141 17.69 36.77 2.12
C ASN A 141 18.66 35.58 2.23
N ILE A 142 18.36 34.53 1.47
CA ILE A 142 19.22 33.36 1.34
C ILE A 142 20.25 33.69 0.26
N TYR A 143 21.49 33.94 0.67
CA TYR A 143 22.63 34.35 -0.16
C TYR A 143 23.14 33.26 -1.13
N ILE A 144 22.26 32.73 -1.99
CA ILE A 144 22.69 31.97 -3.17
C ILE A 144 22.04 32.52 -4.45
N LEU A 145 20.88 33.17 -4.39
CA LEU A 145 20.30 33.92 -5.52
C LEU A 145 19.42 35.08 -5.01
N ASP A 146 19.65 36.28 -5.53
CA ASP A 146 18.96 37.53 -5.17
C ASP A 146 17.44 37.55 -5.44
N ASN A 147 16.88 36.44 -5.91
CA ASN A 147 15.46 36.29 -6.15
C ASN A 147 14.89 35.16 -5.29
N SER A 148 14.08 35.52 -4.30
CA SER A 148 13.46 34.61 -3.34
C SER A 148 12.67 33.48 -4.01
N ALA A 149 12.07 33.72 -5.19
CA ALA A 149 11.37 32.70 -5.96
C ALA A 149 12.32 31.67 -6.60
N VAL A 150 13.47 32.11 -7.11
CA VAL A 150 14.47 31.23 -7.73
C VAL A 150 15.18 30.40 -6.66
N ALA A 151 15.47 30.99 -5.50
CA ALA A 151 15.97 30.26 -4.35
C ALA A 151 14.99 29.15 -3.90
N LEU A 152 13.69 29.44 -3.87
CA LEU A 152 12.65 28.46 -3.53
C LEU A 152 12.57 27.32 -4.55
N ILE A 153 12.65 27.61 -5.85
CA ILE A 153 12.67 26.60 -6.93
C ILE A 153 13.91 25.70 -6.84
N ILE A 154 15.09 26.27 -6.61
CA ILE A 154 16.33 25.50 -6.46
C ILE A 154 16.31 24.67 -5.18
N ASN A 155 15.74 25.20 -4.09
CA ASN A 155 15.54 24.45 -2.85
C ASN A 155 14.60 23.25 -3.07
N LEU A 156 13.48 23.44 -3.80
CA LEU A 156 12.61 22.34 -4.20
C LEU A 156 13.31 21.32 -5.10
N PHE A 157 14.23 21.77 -5.97
CA PHE A 157 15.07 20.89 -6.78
C PHE A 157 16.01 20.05 -5.93
N PHE A 158 16.72 20.62 -4.96
CA PHE A 158 17.58 19.87 -4.04
C PHE A 158 16.78 18.92 -3.12
N LEU A 159 15.57 19.30 -2.70
CA LEU A 159 14.65 18.41 -1.99
C LEU A 159 14.21 17.22 -2.86
N SER A 160 14.17 17.41 -4.18
CA SER A 160 13.85 16.35 -5.15
C SER A 160 15.06 15.49 -5.54
N PHE A 161 16.30 15.95 -5.35
CA PHE A 161 17.52 15.24 -5.76
C PHE A 161 17.63 13.79 -5.24
N PRO A 162 17.25 13.48 -3.99
CA PRO A 162 17.23 12.10 -3.53
C PRO A 162 16.24 11.19 -4.30
N THR A 163 15.14 11.74 -4.86
CA THR A 163 14.23 10.96 -5.73
C THR A 163 14.90 10.54 -7.03
N ILE A 164 15.75 11.41 -7.58
CA ILE A 164 16.45 11.19 -8.85
C ILE A 164 17.51 10.09 -8.64
N LEU A 165 18.25 10.15 -7.55
CA LEU A 165 19.21 9.12 -7.15
C LEU A 165 18.56 7.74 -6.96
N ASP A 166 17.48 7.67 -6.18
CA ASP A 166 16.78 6.40 -5.92
C ASP A 166 16.18 5.80 -7.21
N LYS A 167 15.68 6.67 -8.11
CA LYS A 167 15.20 6.28 -9.44
C LYS A 167 16.32 5.74 -10.33
N ILE A 168 17.47 6.40 -10.37
CA ILE A 168 18.65 5.93 -11.15
C ILE A 168 19.10 4.56 -10.65
N ILE A 169 19.22 4.39 -9.33
CA ILE A 169 19.58 3.10 -8.71
C ILE A 169 18.55 2.03 -9.06
N SER A 170 17.24 2.34 -9.01
CA SER A 170 16.19 1.38 -9.36
C SER A 170 16.21 0.95 -10.83
N LYS A 171 16.64 1.85 -11.73
CA LYS A 171 16.66 1.61 -13.18
C LYS A 171 17.89 0.80 -13.62
N LEU A 172 19.01 0.95 -12.93
CA LEU A 172 20.27 0.26 -13.25
C LEU A 172 20.22 -1.25 -12.94
N TYR A 173 19.26 -1.71 -12.15
CA TYR A 173 19.25 -3.08 -11.62
C TYR A 173 17.94 -3.82 -11.84
N TYR A 174 17.23 -3.57 -12.95
CA TYR A 174 16.18 -4.47 -13.42
C TYR A 174 16.79 -5.85 -13.73
N SER A 175 16.87 -6.72 -12.72
CA SER A 175 17.10 -8.15 -12.93
C SER A 175 15.75 -8.86 -12.83
N ASN A 176 15.29 -9.44 -13.93
CA ASN A 176 14.18 -10.40 -13.89
C ASN A 176 14.60 -11.55 -12.96
N TYR A 177 13.86 -11.78 -11.87
CA TYR A 177 14.12 -12.90 -10.99
C TYR A 177 12.82 -13.62 -10.58
N ASN A 178 12.88 -14.94 -10.62
CA ASN A 178 11.86 -15.85 -10.11
C ASN A 178 11.92 -15.88 -8.57
N MET A 179 10.78 -15.65 -7.91
CA MET A 179 10.61 -15.75 -6.46
C MET A 179 10.99 -17.15 -5.95
N SER A 180 11.70 -17.27 -4.83
CA SER A 180 11.89 -18.57 -4.18
C SER A 180 10.58 -19.05 -3.54
N ILE A 181 10.30 -20.35 -3.63
CA ILE A 181 9.03 -20.98 -3.21
C ILE A 181 8.66 -20.60 -1.76
N ASN A 182 9.62 -20.60 -0.84
CA ASN A 182 9.37 -20.29 0.58
C ASN A 182 8.81 -18.88 0.80
N ILE A 183 9.21 -17.88 0.00
CA ILE A 183 8.73 -16.50 0.18
C ILE A 183 7.29 -16.37 -0.33
N PHE A 184 6.95 -17.09 -1.40
CA PHE A 184 5.59 -17.15 -1.90
C PHE A 184 4.64 -17.76 -0.85
N GLU A 185 5.06 -18.84 -0.19
CA GLU A 185 4.29 -19.46 0.89
C GLU A 185 4.09 -18.53 2.09
N GLU A 186 5.14 -17.79 2.50
CA GLU A 186 5.04 -16.78 3.56
C GLU A 186 4.07 -15.65 3.19
N GLU A 187 4.09 -15.14 1.96
CA GLU A 187 3.18 -14.08 1.51
C GLU A 187 1.72 -14.55 1.47
N VAL A 188 1.47 -15.79 1.06
CA VAL A 188 0.15 -16.41 1.14
C VAL A 188 -0.30 -16.51 2.61
N HIS A 189 0.56 -17.00 3.50
CA HIS A 189 0.26 -17.15 4.93
C HIS A 189 -0.07 -15.79 5.58
N LEU A 190 0.78 -14.79 5.38
CA LEU A 190 0.57 -13.43 5.90
C LEU A 190 -0.73 -12.81 5.39
N THR A 191 -1.10 -13.07 4.14
CA THR A 191 -2.36 -12.58 3.58
C THR A 191 -3.56 -13.24 4.25
N ILE A 192 -3.49 -14.55 4.50
CA ILE A 192 -4.54 -15.30 5.22
C ILE A 192 -4.68 -14.79 6.66
N GLU A 193 -3.58 -14.56 7.38
CA GLU A 193 -3.63 -13.95 8.71
C GLU A 193 -4.28 -12.56 8.69
N LYS A 194 -3.91 -11.70 7.73
CA LYS A 194 -4.55 -10.38 7.60
C LYS A 194 -6.06 -10.49 7.34
N ILE A 195 -6.50 -11.51 6.60
CA ILE A 195 -7.91 -11.80 6.39
C ILE A 195 -8.57 -12.20 7.72
N SER A 196 -7.93 -13.05 8.53
CA SER A 196 -8.49 -13.49 9.82
C SER A 196 -8.70 -12.32 10.79
N PHE A 197 -7.87 -11.28 10.74
CA PHE A 197 -8.07 -10.06 11.53
C PHE A 197 -9.25 -9.19 11.08
N ILE A 198 -9.54 -9.11 9.78
CA ILE A 198 -10.61 -8.24 9.26
C ILE A 198 -11.95 -8.96 9.06
N GLN A 199 -11.94 -10.30 9.05
CA GLN A 199 -13.11 -11.10 8.67
C GLN A 199 -14.32 -10.79 9.55
N TYR A 200 -14.14 -10.70 10.87
CA TYR A 200 -15.23 -10.43 11.81
C TYR A 200 -15.91 -9.08 11.52
N TYR A 201 -15.10 -8.03 11.31
CA TYR A 201 -15.59 -6.70 11.02
C TYR A 201 -16.35 -6.65 9.69
N LEU A 202 -15.80 -7.21 8.61
CA LEU A 202 -16.45 -7.18 7.30
C LEU A 202 -17.73 -8.04 7.26
N LEU A 203 -17.72 -9.18 7.95
CA LEU A 203 -18.88 -10.07 8.00
C LEU A 203 -20.04 -9.40 8.74
N SER A 204 -19.77 -8.76 9.88
CA SER A 204 -20.81 -8.05 10.65
C SER A 204 -21.50 -6.94 9.83
N LEU A 205 -20.77 -6.29 8.93
CA LEU A 205 -21.30 -5.21 8.09
C LEU A 205 -22.09 -5.68 6.88
N TYR A 206 -21.68 -6.79 6.24
CA TYR A 206 -22.16 -7.13 4.90
C TYR A 206 -22.81 -8.51 4.77
N LYS A 207 -23.00 -9.24 5.88
CA LYS A 207 -23.54 -10.62 5.85
C LYS A 207 -24.86 -10.74 5.08
N PHE A 208 -25.77 -9.79 5.26
CA PHE A 208 -27.12 -9.88 4.70
C PHE A 208 -27.12 -9.67 3.18
N GLU A 209 -26.33 -8.71 2.70
CA GLU A 209 -26.12 -8.47 1.28
C GLU A 209 -25.44 -9.66 0.60
N ILE A 210 -24.39 -10.21 1.23
CA ILE A 210 -23.68 -11.39 0.73
C ILE A 210 -24.66 -12.55 0.55
N LEU A 211 -25.44 -12.90 1.58
CA LEU A 211 -26.44 -13.98 1.50
C LEU A 211 -27.46 -13.76 0.39
N LYS A 212 -28.05 -12.56 0.36
CA LYS A 212 -29.12 -12.22 -0.56
C LYS A 212 -28.67 -12.43 -2.00
N PHE A 213 -27.49 -11.90 -2.35
CA PHE A 213 -26.98 -11.95 -3.72
C PHE A 213 -26.34 -13.31 -4.07
N SER A 214 -25.69 -13.97 -3.11
CA SER A 214 -25.18 -15.34 -3.26
C SER A 214 -26.31 -16.34 -3.54
N LYS A 215 -27.41 -16.28 -2.78
CA LYS A 215 -28.58 -17.13 -3.03
C LYS A 215 -29.20 -16.84 -4.39
N LYS A 216 -29.37 -15.56 -4.74
CA LYS A 216 -29.95 -15.14 -6.02
C LYS A 216 -29.13 -15.64 -7.22
N ASN A 217 -27.81 -15.64 -7.11
CA ASN A 217 -26.90 -15.99 -8.20
C ASN A 217 -26.33 -17.41 -8.12
N ASN A 218 -26.74 -18.21 -7.12
CA ASN A 218 -26.27 -19.58 -6.87
C ASN A 218 -24.74 -19.69 -6.66
N ILE A 219 -24.15 -18.75 -5.92
CA ILE A 219 -22.71 -18.72 -5.62
C ILE A 219 -22.51 -18.94 -4.13
N ASN A 220 -21.46 -19.68 -3.76
CA ASN A 220 -21.10 -19.85 -2.35
C ASN A 220 -20.81 -18.47 -1.70
N PRO A 221 -21.51 -18.12 -0.60
CA PRO A 221 -21.29 -16.83 0.07
C PRO A 221 -19.91 -16.69 0.72
N CYS A 222 -19.22 -17.79 1.08
CA CYS A 222 -17.82 -17.75 1.53
C CYS A 222 -16.88 -17.22 0.44
N LEU A 223 -17.09 -17.62 -0.83
CA LEU A 223 -16.27 -17.13 -1.93
C LEU A 223 -16.39 -15.61 -2.10
N ILE A 224 -17.64 -15.12 -2.11
CA ILE A 224 -17.96 -13.69 -2.20
C ILE A 224 -17.35 -12.94 -1.01
N PHE A 225 -17.45 -13.49 0.19
CA PHE A 225 -16.86 -12.89 1.37
C PHE A 225 -15.33 -12.80 1.29
N TYR A 226 -14.64 -13.88 0.92
CA TYR A 226 -13.18 -13.87 0.84
C TYR A 226 -12.67 -12.96 -0.28
N LEU A 227 -13.35 -12.88 -1.41
CA LEU A 227 -13.07 -11.87 -2.44
C LEU A 227 -13.17 -10.46 -1.86
N LEU A 228 -14.24 -10.13 -1.14
CA LEU A 228 -14.38 -8.82 -0.47
C LEU A 228 -13.26 -8.55 0.55
N CYS A 229 -12.81 -9.57 1.28
CA CYS A 229 -11.69 -9.43 2.21
C CYS A 229 -10.40 -9.10 1.47
N ILE A 230 -10.06 -9.84 0.42
CA ILE A 230 -8.85 -9.61 -0.39
C ILE A 230 -8.89 -8.22 -1.04
N GLU A 231 -10.02 -7.83 -1.64
CA GLU A 231 -10.16 -6.51 -2.25
C GLU A 231 -10.07 -5.37 -1.23
N ASN A 232 -10.58 -5.56 0.00
CA ASN A 232 -10.44 -4.56 1.06
C ASN A 232 -9.01 -4.41 1.58
N LEU A 233 -8.21 -5.49 1.57
CA LEU A 233 -6.78 -5.43 1.89
C LEU A 233 -6.03 -4.65 0.80
N ASN A 234 -6.33 -4.92 -0.47
CA ASN A 234 -5.66 -4.30 -1.61
C ASN A 234 -6.05 -2.83 -1.86
N ARG A 235 -7.30 -2.45 -1.53
CA ARG A 235 -7.85 -1.08 -1.70
C ARG A 235 -7.14 -0.01 -0.85
N GLY A 236 -6.48 -0.42 0.23
CA GLY A 236 -5.76 0.46 1.14
C GLY A 236 -6.62 1.10 2.24
N GLY A 237 -5.97 2.02 2.99
CA GLY A 237 -6.49 2.59 4.24
C GLY A 237 -7.70 3.53 4.09
N LYS A 238 -8.27 3.95 5.22
CA LYS A 238 -9.51 4.78 5.28
C LYS A 238 -9.43 6.07 4.45
N ILE A 239 -8.24 6.66 4.32
CA ILE A 239 -8.05 7.91 3.57
C ILE A 239 -8.16 7.69 2.07
N TYR A 240 -7.55 6.62 1.53
CA TYR A 240 -7.70 6.27 0.12
C TYR A 240 -9.15 6.06 -0.26
N ARG A 241 -9.93 5.40 0.61
CA ARG A 241 -11.38 5.21 0.40
C ARG A 241 -12.13 6.55 0.34
N LYS A 242 -11.76 7.52 1.17
CA LYS A 242 -12.33 8.88 1.12
C LYS A 242 -11.90 9.62 -0.15
N LEU A 243 -10.61 9.56 -0.51
CA LEU A 243 -10.08 10.20 -1.71
C LEU A 243 -10.67 9.60 -2.99
N GLU A 244 -10.85 8.28 -3.05
CA GLU A 244 -11.54 7.57 -4.14
C GLU A 244 -12.96 8.09 -4.29
N LYS A 245 -13.71 8.23 -3.18
CA LYS A 245 -15.06 8.78 -3.19
C LYS A 245 -15.09 10.23 -3.68
N ILE A 246 -14.19 11.07 -3.18
CA ILE A 246 -14.06 12.48 -3.61
C ILE A 246 -13.73 12.54 -5.10
N TYR A 247 -12.75 11.77 -5.56
CA TYR A 247 -12.32 11.72 -6.95
C TYR A 247 -13.47 11.31 -7.88
N CYS A 248 -14.23 10.28 -7.53
CA CYS A 248 -15.39 9.85 -8.32
C CYS A 248 -16.58 10.82 -8.25
N CYS A 249 -16.71 11.58 -7.17
CA CYS A 249 -17.76 12.60 -7.06
C CYS A 249 -17.49 13.77 -8.01
N PHE A 250 -16.28 14.34 -7.96
CA PHE A 250 -15.90 15.56 -8.69
C PHE A 250 -15.34 15.29 -10.09
N PHE A 251 -14.58 14.22 -10.29
CA PHE A 251 -13.86 13.93 -11.53
C PHE A 251 -14.34 12.62 -12.18
N TYR A 252 -15.64 12.37 -12.18
CA TYR A 252 -16.22 11.10 -12.64
C TYR A 252 -15.89 10.75 -14.11
N GLU A 253 -15.91 11.73 -15.00
CA GLU A 253 -15.58 11.52 -16.42
C GLU A 253 -14.13 11.05 -16.60
N ARG A 254 -13.20 11.62 -15.81
CA ARG A 254 -11.81 11.19 -15.78
C ARG A 254 -11.67 9.79 -15.18
N ALA A 255 -12.46 9.47 -14.16
CA ALA A 255 -12.53 8.13 -13.58
C ALA A 255 -12.98 7.08 -14.60
N ILE A 256 -14.02 7.38 -15.40
CA ILE A 256 -14.46 6.52 -16.51
C ILE A 256 -13.33 6.34 -17.53
N LYS A 257 -12.73 7.44 -17.99
CA LYS A 257 -11.67 7.41 -19.01
C LYS A 257 -10.44 6.62 -18.58
N LYS A 258 -10.11 6.63 -17.28
CA LYS A 258 -8.99 5.87 -16.70
C LYS A 258 -9.38 4.46 -16.27
N ASP A 259 -10.64 4.08 -16.41
CA ASP A 259 -11.20 2.79 -16.01
C ASP A 259 -10.78 2.33 -14.61
N ILE A 260 -11.01 3.20 -13.63
CA ILE A 260 -10.58 2.93 -12.25
C ILE A 260 -11.42 1.82 -11.60
N SER A 261 -10.79 1.06 -10.71
CA SER A 261 -11.45 0.12 -9.79
C SER A 261 -12.06 0.88 -8.61
N VAL A 262 -13.33 0.59 -8.29
CA VAL A 262 -14.06 1.40 -7.31
C VAL A 262 -14.97 0.55 -6.42
N GLY A 263 -15.28 1.07 -5.23
CA GLY A 263 -16.21 0.44 -4.30
C GLY A 263 -15.55 -0.66 -3.46
N ILE A 264 -16.32 -1.31 -2.59
CA ILE A 264 -15.78 -2.33 -1.67
C ILE A 264 -15.30 -3.59 -2.38
N SER A 265 -15.82 -3.85 -3.58
CA SER A 265 -15.40 -4.96 -4.44
C SER A 265 -14.30 -4.58 -5.44
N GLN A 266 -13.85 -3.31 -5.47
CA GLN A 266 -12.77 -2.83 -6.35
C GLN A 266 -12.91 -3.24 -7.83
N ILE A 267 -14.12 -3.13 -8.37
CA ILE A 267 -14.40 -3.51 -9.77
C ILE A 267 -14.20 -2.30 -10.68
N LYS A 268 -13.59 -2.52 -11.85
CA LYS A 268 -13.44 -1.50 -12.91
C LYS A 268 -14.79 -0.98 -13.41
N ILE A 269 -14.89 0.32 -13.68
CA ILE A 269 -16.13 0.96 -14.15
C ILE A 269 -16.63 0.34 -15.46
N SER A 270 -15.72 0.00 -16.38
CA SER A 270 -16.04 -0.70 -17.63
C SER A 270 -16.70 -2.06 -17.38
N ASN A 271 -16.16 -2.86 -16.46
CA ASN A 271 -16.71 -4.15 -16.09
C ASN A 271 -18.11 -4.02 -15.47
N ILE A 272 -18.32 -3.02 -14.60
CA ILE A 272 -19.65 -2.74 -14.05
C ILE A 272 -20.64 -2.40 -15.17
N ALA A 273 -20.25 -1.52 -16.11
CA ALA A 273 -21.09 -1.13 -17.24
C ALA A 273 -21.45 -2.31 -18.13
N ASN A 274 -20.48 -3.18 -18.42
CA ASN A 274 -20.68 -4.38 -19.24
C ASN A 274 -21.63 -5.38 -18.58
N ILE A 275 -21.48 -5.64 -17.28
CA ILE A 275 -22.33 -6.60 -16.56
C ILE A 275 -23.77 -6.07 -16.40
N LEU A 276 -23.92 -4.77 -16.16
CA LEU A 276 -25.25 -4.17 -16.00
C LEU A 276 -25.91 -3.80 -17.33
N ARG A 277 -25.15 -3.81 -18.45
CA ARG A 277 -25.58 -3.29 -19.76
C ARG A 277 -26.14 -1.87 -19.67
N GLN A 278 -25.45 -1.03 -18.91
CA GLN A 278 -25.87 0.36 -18.65
C GLN A 278 -24.68 1.31 -18.81
N SER A 279 -24.95 2.55 -19.20
CA SER A 279 -23.92 3.57 -19.28
C SER A 279 -23.38 3.93 -17.88
N PRO A 280 -22.08 4.23 -17.73
CA PRO A 280 -21.47 4.59 -16.45
C PRO A 280 -22.20 5.69 -15.66
N ILE A 281 -22.78 6.64 -16.38
CA ILE A 281 -23.50 7.79 -15.81
C ILE A 281 -24.71 7.31 -14.98
N MET A 282 -25.39 6.25 -15.39
CA MET A 282 -26.63 5.77 -14.76
C MET A 282 -26.39 5.19 -13.36
N PHE A 283 -25.23 4.59 -13.11
CA PHE A 283 -24.92 3.98 -11.82
C PHE A 283 -23.96 4.80 -10.94
N LYS A 284 -23.57 6.01 -11.37
CA LYS A 284 -22.68 6.94 -10.62
C LYS A 284 -23.04 7.06 -9.13
N LYS A 285 -24.33 7.26 -8.82
CA LYS A 285 -24.82 7.46 -7.44
C LYS A 285 -24.79 6.18 -6.58
N ASN A 286 -24.79 5.01 -7.21
CA ASN A 286 -24.83 3.72 -6.51
C ASN A 286 -23.46 3.08 -6.35
N LEU A 287 -22.45 3.62 -7.02
CA LEU A 287 -21.10 3.07 -7.18
C LEU A 287 -20.38 2.79 -5.84
N PHE A 288 -20.70 3.58 -4.79
CA PHE A 288 -20.16 3.40 -3.44
C PHE A 288 -21.13 2.75 -2.45
N LYS A 289 -22.34 2.35 -2.88
CA LYS A 289 -23.28 1.63 -2.01
C LYS A 289 -22.82 0.18 -1.88
N PRO A 290 -22.59 -0.34 -0.65
CA PRO A 290 -22.10 -1.70 -0.45
C PRO A 290 -22.97 -2.77 -1.13
N SER A 291 -24.29 -2.68 -0.98
CA SER A 291 -25.24 -3.60 -1.59
C SER A 291 -25.15 -3.65 -3.12
N PHE A 292 -24.93 -2.49 -3.77
CA PHE A 292 -24.71 -2.43 -5.22
C PHE A 292 -23.39 -3.10 -5.60
N SER A 293 -22.29 -2.77 -4.91
CA SER A 293 -20.95 -3.32 -5.14
C SER A 293 -20.95 -4.86 -5.01
N ILE A 294 -21.56 -5.39 -3.94
CA ILE A 294 -21.63 -6.83 -3.69
C ILE A 294 -22.47 -7.54 -4.76
N ASN A 295 -23.62 -6.95 -5.15
CA ASN A 295 -24.44 -7.49 -6.23
C ASN A 295 -23.66 -7.60 -7.54
N VAL A 296 -22.98 -6.52 -7.96
CA VAL A 296 -22.18 -6.53 -9.19
C VAL A 296 -21.06 -7.57 -9.10
N MET A 297 -20.38 -7.67 -7.95
CA MET A 297 -19.35 -8.68 -7.74
C MET A 297 -19.90 -10.10 -7.92
N THR A 298 -21.07 -10.41 -7.36
CA THR A 298 -21.71 -11.72 -7.56
C THR A 298 -22.09 -11.98 -9.01
N LEU A 299 -22.54 -10.97 -9.75
CA LEU A 299 -22.86 -11.13 -11.17
C LEU A 299 -21.60 -11.38 -12.01
N ILE A 300 -20.49 -10.72 -11.69
CA ILE A 300 -19.19 -10.98 -12.33
C ILE A 300 -18.74 -12.40 -12.06
N ILE A 301 -18.76 -12.86 -10.80
CA ILE A 301 -18.35 -14.24 -10.48
C ILE A 301 -19.23 -15.27 -11.18
N LYS A 302 -20.55 -15.03 -11.27
CA LYS A 302 -21.44 -15.90 -12.05
C LYS A 302 -21.03 -15.97 -13.52
N LYS A 303 -20.72 -14.81 -14.11
CA LYS A 303 -20.27 -14.73 -15.50
C LYS A 303 -18.94 -15.51 -15.69
N ILE A 304 -17.98 -15.31 -14.79
CA ILE A 304 -16.68 -16.00 -14.81
C ILE A 304 -16.85 -17.52 -14.69
N PHE A 305 -17.79 -17.99 -13.86
CA PHE A 305 -18.09 -19.44 -13.76
C PHE A 305 -18.60 -19.99 -15.09
N ASN A 306 -19.56 -19.32 -15.72
CA ASN A 306 -20.07 -19.76 -17.01
C ASN A 306 -18.96 -19.76 -18.09
N GLU A 307 -18.13 -18.71 -18.15
CA GLU A 307 -17.01 -18.65 -19.11
C GLU A 307 -15.94 -19.70 -18.85
N TYR A 308 -15.68 -20.03 -17.58
CA TYR A 308 -14.76 -21.10 -17.22
C TYR A 308 -15.30 -22.48 -17.59
N ASP A 309 -16.59 -22.74 -17.38
CA ASP A 309 -17.24 -23.99 -17.78
C ASP A 309 -17.13 -24.20 -19.31
N ASP A 310 -17.15 -23.12 -20.10
CA ASP A 310 -17.00 -23.16 -21.56
C ASP A 310 -15.54 -23.33 -22.04
N CYS A 311 -14.55 -22.99 -21.21
CA CYS A 311 -13.13 -22.91 -21.60
C CYS A 311 -12.19 -23.77 -20.73
N SER A 312 -12.75 -24.59 -19.82
CA SER A 312 -11.99 -25.36 -18.83
C SER A 312 -10.94 -26.26 -19.46
N ASP A 313 -11.24 -26.80 -20.65
CA ASP A 313 -10.39 -27.76 -21.36
C ASP A 313 -9.14 -27.12 -21.96
N TYR A 314 -9.14 -25.79 -22.14
CA TYR A 314 -8.05 -25.04 -22.78
C TYR A 314 -7.29 -24.12 -21.82
N PHE A 315 -7.83 -23.87 -20.63
CA PHE A 315 -7.19 -23.03 -19.64
C PHE A 315 -6.24 -23.84 -18.75
N ASN A 316 -4.94 -23.54 -18.83
CA ASN A 316 -3.91 -24.14 -17.99
C ASN A 316 -3.94 -23.58 -16.56
N GLY A 317 -5.03 -23.84 -15.82
CA GLY A 317 -5.22 -23.44 -14.43
C GLY A 317 -6.58 -23.85 -13.86
N ASP A 318 -6.75 -23.70 -12.55
CA ASP A 318 -8.04 -23.91 -11.90
C ASP A 318 -8.93 -22.66 -11.94
N ILE A 319 -10.18 -22.82 -11.49
CA ILE A 319 -11.15 -21.73 -11.40
C ILE A 319 -10.63 -20.54 -10.58
N PHE A 320 -9.82 -20.77 -9.54
CA PHE A 320 -9.28 -19.70 -8.69
C PHE A 320 -8.23 -18.87 -9.43
N SER A 321 -7.38 -19.52 -10.23
CA SER A 321 -6.47 -18.84 -11.15
C SER A 321 -7.23 -18.04 -12.20
N TYR A 322 -8.35 -18.57 -12.70
CA TYR A 322 -9.20 -17.88 -13.67
C TYR A 322 -9.91 -16.65 -13.07
N ILE A 323 -10.43 -16.75 -11.83
CA ILE A 323 -10.98 -15.61 -11.09
C ILE A 323 -9.91 -14.54 -10.87
N ALA A 324 -8.74 -14.92 -10.35
CA ALA A 324 -7.66 -13.99 -10.04
C ALA A 324 -7.21 -13.21 -11.29
N SER A 325 -7.11 -13.91 -12.42
CA SER A 325 -6.72 -13.30 -13.70
C SER A 325 -7.76 -12.29 -14.20
N ASN A 326 -9.04 -12.59 -14.04
CA ASN A 326 -10.12 -11.67 -14.42
C ASN A 326 -10.15 -10.38 -13.57
N TYR A 327 -9.72 -10.43 -12.31
CA TYR A 327 -9.64 -9.25 -11.44
C TYR A 327 -8.36 -8.44 -11.67
N ASN A 328 -7.22 -9.12 -11.76
CA ASN A 328 -5.90 -8.49 -11.63
C ASN A 328 -5.04 -8.58 -12.89
N GLY A 329 -5.50 -9.24 -13.96
CA GLY A 329 -4.82 -9.30 -15.26
C GLY A 329 -4.08 -10.61 -15.50
N ASN A 330 -2.87 -10.54 -16.06
CA ASN A 330 -2.13 -11.74 -16.48
C ASN A 330 -1.73 -12.60 -15.26
N TYR A 331 -2.05 -13.91 -15.31
CA TYR A 331 -1.70 -14.90 -14.29
C TYR A 331 -0.19 -15.03 -14.04
N GLU A 332 0.64 -14.64 -15.00
CA GLU A 332 2.09 -14.68 -14.83
C GLU A 332 2.60 -13.70 -13.77
N ILE A 333 1.82 -12.66 -13.46
CA ILE A 333 2.11 -11.68 -12.41
C ILE A 333 2.01 -12.34 -11.04
N ILE A 334 3.03 -12.16 -10.19
CA ILE A 334 3.12 -12.83 -8.89
C ILE A 334 1.96 -12.48 -7.96
N ASP A 335 1.54 -11.21 -7.89
CA ASP A 335 0.36 -10.79 -7.13
C ASP A 335 -0.90 -11.59 -7.50
N VAL A 336 -1.06 -11.96 -8.78
CA VAL A 336 -2.20 -12.74 -9.27
C VAL A 336 -2.11 -14.19 -8.81
N LYS A 337 -0.90 -14.76 -8.76
CA LYS A 337 -0.65 -16.11 -8.23
C LYS A 337 -0.87 -16.16 -6.71
N ILE A 338 -0.47 -15.13 -5.97
CA ILE A 338 -0.74 -15.04 -4.53
C ILE A 338 -2.25 -14.95 -4.30
N TYR A 339 -2.95 -14.12 -5.06
CA TYR A 339 -4.41 -14.00 -5.00
C TYR A 339 -5.10 -15.36 -5.22
N SER A 340 -4.69 -16.10 -6.26
CA SER A 340 -5.26 -17.42 -6.55
C SER A 340 -4.95 -18.44 -5.45
N ALA A 341 -3.71 -18.45 -4.93
CA ALA A 341 -3.30 -19.36 -3.86
C ALA A 341 -4.02 -19.09 -2.54
N VAL A 342 -4.20 -17.82 -2.18
CA VAL A 342 -4.98 -17.40 -0.99
C VAL A 342 -6.42 -17.85 -1.13
N LEU A 343 -7.07 -17.59 -2.27
CA LEU A 343 -8.45 -18.06 -2.51
C LEU A 343 -8.57 -19.58 -2.42
N ARG A 344 -7.63 -20.30 -3.04
CA ARG A 344 -7.60 -21.77 -3.03
C ARG A 344 -7.48 -22.31 -1.60
N SER A 345 -6.64 -21.68 -0.78
CA SER A 345 -6.48 -22.05 0.63
C SER A 345 -7.77 -21.81 1.44
N LEU A 346 -8.38 -20.62 1.29
CA LEU A 346 -9.60 -20.23 2.02
C LEU A 346 -10.85 -21.02 1.62
N MET A 347 -10.90 -21.47 0.35
CA MET A 347 -11.99 -22.26 -0.22
C MET A 347 -11.74 -23.77 -0.18
N LYS A 348 -10.67 -24.22 0.47
CA LYS A 348 -10.37 -25.65 0.62
C LYS A 348 -11.57 -26.36 1.24
N ASN A 349 -12.02 -27.44 0.60
CA ASN A 349 -13.20 -28.25 0.97
C ASN A 349 -14.57 -27.53 0.90
N LYS A 350 -14.65 -26.33 0.32
CA LYS A 350 -15.92 -25.60 0.13
C LYS A 350 -16.42 -25.72 -1.31
N THR A 351 -17.74 -25.85 -1.49
CA THR A 351 -18.35 -25.90 -2.83
C THR A 351 -18.36 -24.51 -3.48
N LEU A 352 -18.33 -24.41 -4.80
CA LEU A 352 -18.46 -23.13 -5.52
C LEU A 352 -19.92 -22.66 -5.62
N LYS A 353 -20.86 -23.60 -5.67
CA LYS A 353 -22.31 -23.35 -5.71
C LYS A 353 -22.85 -23.00 -4.33
N TYR A 354 -23.99 -22.31 -4.31
CA TYR A 354 -24.63 -21.93 -3.06
C TYR A 354 -25.00 -23.17 -2.23
N LYS A 355 -24.62 -23.13 -0.96
CA LYS A 355 -25.07 -24.03 0.09
C LYS A 355 -25.54 -23.17 1.25
N LYS A 356 -26.56 -23.61 1.99
CA LYS A 356 -26.95 -22.92 3.22
C LYS A 356 -25.84 -23.14 4.25
N ILE A 357 -25.28 -22.05 4.77
CA ILE A 357 -24.07 -22.06 5.60
C ILE A 357 -24.41 -21.77 7.06
N ASN A 358 -23.73 -22.44 7.99
CA ASN A 358 -23.66 -22.06 9.40
C ASN A 358 -22.49 -21.07 9.62
N TYR A 359 -22.80 -19.88 10.13
CA TYR A 359 -21.88 -18.74 10.11
C TYR A 359 -20.69 -18.87 11.04
N ASP A 360 -20.93 -19.44 12.22
CA ASP A 360 -19.95 -19.55 13.28
C ASP A 360 -18.86 -20.57 12.95
N GLU A 361 -19.07 -21.42 11.95
CA GLU A 361 -18.17 -22.52 11.59
C GLU A 361 -17.50 -22.32 10.21
N GLU A 362 -18.21 -21.82 9.19
CA GLU A 362 -17.70 -21.86 7.81
C GLU A 362 -17.04 -20.56 7.31
N PHE A 363 -17.25 -19.41 7.96
CA PHE A 363 -16.62 -18.15 7.55
C PHE A 363 -15.29 -17.87 8.23
N TYR A 364 -15.05 -18.46 9.40
CA TYR A 364 -13.86 -18.21 10.19
C TYR A 364 -12.69 -19.08 9.74
N VAL A 365 -11.58 -18.41 9.42
CA VAL A 365 -10.27 -19.06 9.29
C VAL A 365 -9.70 -19.18 10.70
N TYR A 366 -9.49 -20.42 11.17
CA TYR A 366 -8.83 -20.74 12.43
C TYR A 366 -7.32 -20.84 12.26
#